data_AF-A0AAD9KXY0-F1
#
_entry.id   AF-A0AAD9KXY0-F1
#
_cell.length_a   1.000
_cell.length_b   1.000
_cell.length_c   1.000
_cell.angle_alpha   90.00
_cell.angle_beta   90.00
_cell.angle_gamma   90.00
#
_symmetry.space_group_name_H-M   'P 1'
#
loop_
_entity.id
_entity.type
_entity.pdbx_description
1 polymer ?
#
loop_
_entity_poly.entity_id
_entity_poly.type
_entity_poly.pdbx_seq_one_letter_code
_entity_poly.pdbx_strand_id
1 'polypeptide(L)'
;MADVDNTLEGKSLREIAENDDLIQKFLNIHRFYLSPRIYQLGMFYTYMISKRVFRQEDQDDVESQPLRLNKIGRFLDIVATKGPEGFRAFLDVLEYEHPHLFLHVTNEKPRDPPHDWRPPMPISAGSMRIKKSMADVISMLTQDAEEKNKMNETLQKCIMDAEGDHRTEREKLKKDLEEITGQKADLQEAIRKYKTDLDELRKTSCNDRDTIERMRQEISVLTAKRRQDMGDCSWIFTNATTCMNCVTQDNFGYLLFDM
;
A
#
# COMPACT_ATOMS: atom_id res chain seq x y z
N MET A 1 76.18 23.08 -0.03
CA MET A 1 76.15 22.77 -1.48
C MET A 1 75.87 21.30 -1.56
N ALA A 2 74.61 20.94 -1.81
CA ALA A 2 74.19 19.55 -1.92
C ALA A 2 74.56 19.03 -3.30
N ASP A 3 75.07 17.81 -3.35
CA ASP A 3 75.46 17.07 -4.54
C ASP A 3 74.35 17.15 -5.61
N VAL A 4 74.70 17.65 -6.78
CA VAL A 4 73.86 17.53 -7.97
C VAL A 4 73.90 16.07 -8.37
N ASP A 5 72.94 15.30 -7.87
CA ASP A 5 72.74 13.87 -8.19
C ASP A 5 72.50 13.75 -9.69
N ASN A 6 73.57 13.48 -10.42
CA ASN A 6 73.63 13.47 -11.87
C ASN A 6 73.04 12.18 -12.49
N THR A 7 72.19 11.45 -11.75
CA THR A 7 71.70 10.12 -12.17
C THR A 7 70.75 10.13 -13.36
N LEU A 8 70.29 11.30 -13.80
CA LEU A 8 69.40 11.47 -14.96
C LEU A 8 70.10 12.06 -16.19
N GLU A 9 71.32 12.60 -16.06
CA GLU A 9 72.07 13.11 -17.22
C GLU A 9 72.45 11.95 -18.16
N GLY A 10 71.96 12.02 -19.41
CA GLY A 10 72.27 11.05 -20.45
C GLY A 10 71.41 9.79 -20.50
N LYS A 11 70.44 9.63 -19.58
CA LYS A 11 69.47 8.53 -19.67
C LYS A 11 68.35 8.85 -20.65
N SER A 12 68.00 7.90 -21.49
CA SER A 12 66.87 8.07 -22.40
C SER A 12 65.54 8.02 -21.65
N LEU A 13 64.52 8.70 -22.17
CA LEU A 13 63.16 8.65 -21.65
C LEU A 13 62.62 7.21 -21.47
N ARG A 14 63.09 6.28 -22.31
CA ARG A 14 62.73 4.86 -22.24
C ARG A 14 63.31 4.18 -21.00
N GLU A 15 64.56 4.46 -20.66
CA GLU A 15 65.23 3.91 -19.46
C GLU A 15 64.65 4.46 -18.16
N ILE A 16 64.21 5.73 -18.18
CA ILE A 16 63.51 6.35 -17.05
C ILE A 16 62.14 5.68 -16.88
N ALA A 17 61.40 5.50 -17.98
CA ALA A 17 60.07 4.90 -17.94
C ALA A 17 60.05 3.42 -17.53
N GLU A 18 61.20 2.73 -17.49
CA GLU A 18 61.31 1.32 -17.08
C GLU A 18 61.67 1.12 -15.60
N ASN A 19 62.10 2.18 -14.89
CA ASN A 19 62.53 2.09 -13.49
C ASN A 19 61.70 3.01 -12.59
N ASP A 20 60.94 2.44 -11.67
CA ASP A 20 60.07 3.19 -10.74
C ASP A 20 60.82 4.22 -9.89
N ASP A 21 62.05 3.90 -9.46
CA ASP A 21 62.89 4.84 -8.71
C ASP A 21 63.31 6.05 -9.55
N LEU A 22 63.54 5.85 -10.85
CA LEU A 22 63.89 6.94 -11.78
C LEU A 22 62.66 7.78 -12.10
N ILE A 23 61.47 7.16 -12.23
CA ILE A 23 60.20 7.86 -12.40
C ILE A 23 59.95 8.79 -11.20
N GLN A 24 60.10 8.27 -9.97
CA GLN A 24 59.93 9.05 -8.76
C GLN A 24 60.92 10.21 -8.69
N LYS A 25 62.21 9.97 -8.95
CA LYS A 25 63.23 11.03 -8.97
C LYS A 25 62.91 12.09 -10.02
N PHE A 26 62.54 11.69 -11.23
CA PHE A 26 62.20 12.59 -12.32
C PHE A 26 61.01 13.49 -11.96
N LEU A 27 59.90 12.90 -11.50
CA LEU A 27 58.71 13.66 -11.12
C LEU A 27 59.00 14.63 -9.96
N ASN A 28 59.82 14.22 -8.98
CA ASN A 28 60.20 15.08 -7.86
C ASN A 28 61.06 16.28 -8.28
N ILE A 29 62.04 16.08 -9.18
CA ILE A 29 62.90 17.16 -9.70
C ILE A 29 62.05 18.18 -10.47
N HIS A 30 61.15 17.70 -11.32
CA HIS A 30 60.32 18.57 -12.15
C HIS A 30 59.03 19.05 -11.47
N ARG A 31 58.73 18.59 -10.25
CA ARG A 31 57.48 18.90 -9.50
C ARG A 31 57.24 20.40 -9.36
N PHE A 32 58.28 21.15 -8.97
CA PHE A 32 58.20 22.60 -8.79
C PHE A 32 57.99 23.35 -10.11
N TYR A 33 58.45 22.78 -11.22
CA TYR A 33 58.28 23.37 -12.54
C TYR A 33 56.90 23.06 -13.15
N LEU A 34 56.42 21.83 -12.98
CA LEU A 34 55.17 21.32 -13.55
C LEU A 34 53.94 21.84 -12.78
N SER A 35 53.95 21.77 -11.44
CA SER A 35 52.78 22.07 -10.61
C SER A 35 52.19 23.48 -10.82
N PRO A 36 52.99 24.55 -10.99
CA PRO A 36 52.43 25.88 -11.25
C PRO A 36 51.80 25.99 -12.65
N ARG A 37 52.35 25.29 -13.64
CA ARG A 37 52.09 25.48 -15.08
C ARG A 37 51.01 24.54 -15.63
N ILE A 38 50.72 23.44 -14.96
CA ILE A 38 49.55 22.60 -15.29
C ILE A 38 48.31 23.24 -14.67
N TYR A 39 47.44 23.84 -15.47
CA TYR A 39 46.26 24.55 -14.93
C TYR A 39 45.03 23.65 -14.80
N GLN A 40 44.93 22.57 -15.58
CA GLN A 40 43.76 21.70 -15.65
C GLN A 40 44.14 20.22 -15.64
N LEU A 41 43.62 19.46 -14.67
CA LEU A 41 43.84 18.01 -14.56
C LEU A 41 42.76 17.16 -15.27
N GLY A 42 41.68 17.78 -15.75
CA GLY A 42 40.55 17.05 -16.35
C GLY A 42 40.94 16.16 -17.55
N MET A 43 41.90 16.61 -18.38
CA MET A 43 42.41 15.77 -19.47
C MET A 43 43.25 14.61 -19.00
N PHE A 44 44.08 14.85 -17.97
CA PHE A 44 44.87 13.80 -17.36
C PHE A 44 43.97 12.70 -16.81
N TYR A 45 42.91 13.05 -16.07
CA TYR A 45 41.95 12.07 -15.56
C TYR A 45 41.26 11.31 -16.69
N THR A 46 40.67 12.02 -17.66
CA THR A 46 39.90 11.38 -18.75
C THR A 46 40.76 10.40 -19.54
N TYR A 47 41.98 10.81 -19.93
CA TYR A 47 42.87 9.98 -20.70
C TYR A 47 43.42 8.81 -19.87
N MET A 48 43.91 9.05 -18.65
CA MET A 48 44.50 7.98 -17.84
C MET A 48 43.47 6.96 -17.35
N ILE A 49 42.21 7.36 -17.10
CA ILE A 49 41.08 6.45 -16.84
C ILE A 49 40.79 5.61 -18.10
N SER A 50 40.79 6.21 -19.30
CA SER A 50 40.58 5.47 -20.55
C SER A 50 41.66 4.40 -20.79
N LYS A 51 42.89 4.67 -20.34
CA LYS A 51 44.01 3.72 -20.37
C LYS A 51 43.99 2.73 -19.19
N ARG A 52 43.00 2.80 -18.31
CA ARG A 52 42.82 1.96 -17.11
C ARG A 52 43.95 2.05 -16.09
N VAL A 53 44.72 3.14 -16.12
CA VAL A 53 45.83 3.37 -15.18
C VAL A 53 45.36 4.16 -13.94
N PHE A 54 44.30 4.93 -14.10
CA PHE A 54 43.71 5.77 -13.05
C PHE A 54 42.28 5.31 -12.76
N ARG A 55 41.86 5.33 -11.50
CA ARG A 55 40.50 4.99 -11.06
C ARG A 55 39.74 6.23 -10.59
N GLN A 56 38.42 6.11 -10.44
CA GLN A 56 37.59 7.18 -9.89
C GLN A 56 38.02 7.56 -8.46
N GLU A 57 38.37 6.56 -7.64
CA GLU A 57 38.90 6.76 -6.28
C GLU A 57 40.16 7.63 -6.29
N ASP A 58 41.08 7.39 -7.23
CA ASP A 58 42.31 8.19 -7.37
C ASP A 58 41.97 9.65 -7.73
N GLN A 59 40.91 9.88 -8.52
CA GLN A 59 40.46 11.23 -8.90
C GLN A 59 39.87 11.97 -7.70
N ASP A 60 39.01 11.30 -6.93
CA ASP A 60 38.40 11.86 -5.73
C ASP A 60 39.47 12.21 -4.68
N ASP A 61 40.49 11.35 -4.55
CA ASP A 61 41.68 11.56 -3.72
C ASP A 61 42.42 12.86 -4.08
N VAL A 62 42.59 13.15 -5.37
CA VAL A 62 43.21 14.39 -5.82
C VAL A 62 42.26 15.57 -5.61
N GLU A 63 40.98 15.42 -5.94
CA GLU A 63 40.00 16.50 -5.85
C GLU A 63 39.72 16.94 -4.41
N SER A 64 39.93 16.03 -3.44
CA SER A 64 39.86 16.30 -1.99
C SER A 64 40.86 17.37 -1.51
N GLN A 65 41.94 17.62 -2.25
CA GLN A 65 42.94 18.60 -1.84
C GLN A 65 42.42 20.03 -1.99
N PRO A 66 42.62 20.92 -1.00
CA PRO A 66 42.01 22.25 -1.01
C PRO A 66 42.62 23.20 -2.06
N LEU A 67 43.93 23.13 -2.26
CA LEU A 67 44.68 24.05 -3.13
C LEU A 67 45.04 23.38 -4.46
N ARG A 68 44.95 24.14 -5.57
CA ARG A 68 45.32 23.65 -6.91
C ARG A 68 46.72 23.03 -6.97
N LEU A 69 47.70 23.67 -6.34
CA LEU A 69 49.07 23.17 -6.31
C LEU A 69 49.15 21.84 -5.55
N ASN A 70 48.39 21.68 -4.47
CA ASN A 70 48.32 20.43 -3.71
C ASN A 70 47.61 19.34 -4.50
N LYS A 71 46.58 19.69 -5.29
CA LYS A 71 45.94 18.77 -6.24
C LYS A 71 46.97 18.20 -7.21
N ILE A 72 47.74 19.07 -7.87
CA ILE A 72 48.73 18.62 -8.87
C ILE A 72 49.86 17.84 -8.20
N GLY A 73 50.31 18.29 -7.03
CA GLY A 73 51.30 17.55 -6.25
C GLY A 73 50.83 16.13 -5.93
N ARG A 74 49.61 15.99 -5.36
CA ARG A 74 49.00 14.70 -5.06
C ARG A 74 48.80 13.85 -6.30
N PHE A 75 48.40 14.45 -7.41
CA PHE A 75 48.29 13.78 -8.70
C PHE A 75 49.63 13.18 -9.15
N LEU A 76 50.72 13.96 -9.10
CA LEU A 76 52.06 13.46 -9.44
C LEU A 76 52.52 12.34 -8.51
N ASP A 77 52.18 12.41 -7.22
CA ASP A 77 52.49 11.34 -6.26
C ASP A 77 51.74 10.05 -6.62
N ILE A 78 50.47 10.15 -7.03
CA ILE A 78 49.69 9.00 -7.49
C ILE A 78 50.28 8.45 -8.80
N VAL A 79 50.60 9.30 -9.78
CA VAL A 79 51.26 8.86 -11.04
C VAL A 79 52.52 8.06 -10.75
N ALA A 80 53.33 8.50 -9.79
CA ALA A 80 54.56 7.83 -9.40
C ALA A 80 54.34 6.42 -8.82
N THR A 81 53.17 6.14 -8.23
CA THR A 81 52.81 4.81 -7.69
C THR A 81 52.21 3.86 -8.73
N LYS A 82 51.82 4.37 -9.91
CA LYS A 82 51.27 3.55 -11.01
C LYS A 82 52.35 2.95 -11.94
N GLY A 83 53.63 3.26 -11.68
CA GLY A 83 54.77 2.70 -12.40
C GLY A 83 54.89 3.15 -13.87
N PRO A 84 55.51 2.33 -14.74
CA PRO A 84 55.82 2.67 -16.14
C PRO A 84 54.63 3.11 -16.97
N GLU A 85 53.49 2.43 -16.81
CA GLU A 85 52.28 2.68 -17.59
C GLU A 85 51.65 4.03 -17.21
N GLY A 86 51.65 4.36 -15.92
CA GLY A 86 51.16 5.66 -15.43
C GLY A 86 52.03 6.81 -15.87
N PHE A 87 53.34 6.62 -15.82
CA PHE A 87 54.29 7.62 -16.26
C PHE A 87 54.19 7.88 -17.78
N ARG A 88 54.08 6.84 -18.60
CA ARG A 88 53.86 6.97 -20.05
C ARG A 88 52.54 7.68 -20.37
N ALA A 89 51.44 7.28 -19.71
CA ALA A 89 50.15 7.93 -19.91
C ALA A 89 50.15 9.40 -19.48
N PHE A 90 50.87 9.74 -18.41
CA PHE A 90 51.09 11.13 -17.99
C PHE A 90 51.86 11.92 -19.04
N LEU A 91 52.96 11.37 -19.57
CA LEU A 91 53.77 12.02 -20.60
C LEU A 91 52.99 12.23 -21.90
N ASP A 92 52.19 11.27 -22.34
CA ASP A 92 51.31 11.43 -23.52
C ASP A 92 50.40 12.66 -23.36
N VAL A 93 49.71 12.79 -22.22
CA VAL A 93 48.82 13.95 -21.98
C VAL A 93 49.62 15.25 -21.91
N LEU A 94 50.79 15.23 -21.27
CA LEU A 94 51.67 16.39 -21.15
C LEU A 94 52.18 16.85 -22.53
N GLU A 95 52.50 15.91 -23.40
CA GLU A 95 52.94 16.13 -24.78
C GLU A 95 51.86 16.82 -25.61
N TYR A 96 50.60 16.36 -25.49
CA TYR A 96 49.48 16.87 -26.28
C TYR A 96 48.89 18.19 -25.76
N GLU A 97 48.70 18.34 -24.43
CA GLU A 97 48.09 19.54 -23.86
C GLU A 97 49.10 20.65 -23.59
N HIS A 98 50.33 20.29 -23.26
CA HIS A 98 51.37 21.20 -22.81
C HIS A 98 52.73 20.91 -23.47
N PRO A 99 52.82 21.00 -24.82
CA PRO A 99 54.03 20.62 -25.58
C PRO A 99 55.29 21.38 -25.13
N HIS A 100 55.13 22.61 -24.64
CA HIS A 100 56.22 23.42 -24.09
C HIS A 100 56.78 22.87 -22.76
N LEU A 101 55.92 22.28 -21.91
CA LEU A 101 56.35 21.64 -20.67
C LEU A 101 57.02 20.30 -20.98
N PHE A 102 56.47 19.53 -21.91
CA PHE A 102 57.06 18.28 -22.36
C PHE A 102 58.48 18.50 -22.88
N LEU A 103 58.67 19.45 -23.81
CA LEU A 103 59.98 19.79 -24.35
C LEU A 103 60.97 20.20 -23.26
N HIS A 104 60.55 20.97 -22.26
CA HIS A 104 61.46 21.43 -21.20
C HIS A 104 61.89 20.32 -20.25
N VAL A 105 60.99 19.39 -19.95
CA VAL A 105 61.21 18.34 -18.95
C VAL A 105 61.89 17.11 -19.57
N THR A 106 61.72 16.89 -20.87
CA THR A 106 62.26 15.73 -21.57
C THR A 106 63.38 16.04 -22.57
N ASN A 107 63.52 17.31 -22.99
CA ASN A 107 64.37 17.74 -24.11
C ASN A 107 64.06 17.06 -25.45
N GLU A 108 62.92 16.37 -25.57
CA GLU A 108 62.46 15.74 -26.81
C GLU A 108 61.40 16.60 -27.51
N LYS A 109 61.34 16.51 -28.84
CA LYS A 109 60.32 17.23 -29.62
C LYS A 109 58.95 16.56 -29.41
N PRO A 110 57.91 17.33 -29.04
CA PRO A 110 56.57 16.80 -28.89
C PRO A 110 56.00 16.35 -30.24
N ARG A 111 55.28 15.23 -30.24
CA ARG A 111 54.51 14.69 -31.36
C ARG A 111 53.19 15.43 -31.48
N ASP A 112 52.67 15.45 -32.71
CA ASP A 112 51.32 15.95 -32.95
C ASP A 112 50.28 15.04 -32.29
N PRO A 113 49.26 15.60 -31.62
CA PRO A 113 48.21 14.81 -31.00
C PRO A 113 47.44 14.00 -32.05
N PRO A 114 46.98 12.78 -31.72
CA PRO A 114 46.13 12.00 -32.60
C PRO A 114 44.89 12.79 -33.05
N HIS A 115 44.37 12.52 -34.25
CA HIS A 115 43.18 13.22 -34.77
C HIS A 115 41.97 13.14 -33.81
N ASP A 116 41.85 12.05 -33.05
CA ASP A 116 40.77 11.83 -32.08
C ASP A 116 41.03 12.45 -30.70
N TRP A 117 42.15 13.17 -30.51
CA TRP A 117 42.41 13.90 -29.27
C TRP A 117 41.40 15.04 -29.12
N ARG A 118 40.42 14.84 -28.23
CA ARG A 118 39.43 15.86 -27.90
C ARG A 118 39.68 16.40 -26.50
N PRO A 119 39.99 17.71 -26.35
CA PRO A 119 40.00 18.35 -25.04
C PRO A 119 38.62 18.19 -24.36
N PRO A 120 38.54 18.15 -23.02
CA PRO A 120 37.27 18.06 -22.33
C PRO A 120 36.65 19.44 -22.51
N MET A 121 35.57 19.50 -23.29
CA MET A 121 34.88 20.75 -23.56
C MET A 121 34.69 21.52 -22.24
N PRO A 122 35.20 22.77 -22.14
CA PRO A 122 34.97 23.57 -20.95
C PRO A 122 33.45 23.63 -20.75
N ILE A 123 33.02 23.33 -19.54
CA ILE A 123 31.61 23.36 -19.14
C ILE A 123 31.12 24.80 -19.40
N SER A 124 30.53 25.01 -20.57
CA SER A 124 29.92 26.28 -20.96
C SER A 124 28.92 26.69 -19.88
N ALA A 125 28.76 27.99 -19.65
CA ALA A 125 27.78 28.55 -18.71
C ALA A 125 26.36 27.98 -18.91
N GLY A 126 26.04 27.48 -20.12
CA GLY A 126 24.80 26.74 -20.39
C GLY A 126 24.69 25.42 -19.60
N SER A 127 25.77 24.64 -19.46
CA SER A 127 25.76 23.37 -18.71
C SER A 127 25.60 23.58 -17.21
N MET A 128 26.15 24.67 -16.64
CA MET A 128 25.93 25.01 -15.23
C MET A 128 24.48 25.45 -14.95
N ARG A 129 23.84 26.16 -15.89
CA ARG A 129 22.40 26.45 -15.83
C ARG A 129 21.55 25.18 -15.86
N ILE A 130 21.90 24.22 -16.73
CA ILE A 130 21.20 22.92 -16.80
C ILE A 130 21.37 22.14 -15.49
N LYS A 131 22.58 22.08 -14.92
CA LYS A 131 22.82 21.40 -13.63
C LYS A 131 22.01 22.03 -12.49
N LYS A 132 21.97 23.36 -12.40
CA LYS A 132 21.18 24.06 -11.38
C LYS A 132 19.67 23.84 -11.59
N SER A 133 19.21 23.99 -12.82
CA SER A 133 17.81 23.71 -13.18
C SER A 133 17.42 22.26 -12.90
N MET A 134 18.30 21.29 -13.15
CA MET A 134 18.06 19.89 -12.80
C MET A 134 18.01 19.68 -11.29
N ALA A 135 18.89 20.32 -10.52
CA ALA A 135 18.88 20.24 -9.06
C ALA A 135 17.57 20.82 -8.48
N ASP A 136 17.09 21.94 -9.04
CA ASP A 136 15.81 22.55 -8.66
C ASP A 136 14.63 21.61 -8.98
N VAL A 137 14.62 21.00 -10.18
CA VAL A 137 13.59 20.02 -10.57
C VAL A 137 13.66 18.76 -9.70
N ILE A 138 14.84 18.27 -9.37
CA ILE A 138 15.02 17.14 -8.45
C ILE A 138 14.41 17.51 -7.10
N SER A 139 14.75 18.66 -6.52
CA SER A 139 14.19 19.10 -5.24
C SER A 139 12.66 19.18 -5.25
N MET A 140 12.08 19.69 -6.34
CA MET A 140 10.62 19.75 -6.49
C MET A 140 9.99 18.36 -6.58
N LEU A 141 10.61 17.44 -7.35
CA LEU A 141 10.12 16.06 -7.47
C LEU A 141 10.23 15.30 -6.14
N THR A 142 11.30 15.52 -5.37
CA THR A 142 11.45 14.90 -4.04
C THR A 142 10.38 15.42 -3.09
N GLN A 143 10.09 16.71 -3.11
CA GLN A 143 9.05 17.30 -2.27
C GLN A 143 7.64 16.79 -2.66
N ASP A 144 7.32 16.73 -3.95
CA ASP A 144 6.03 16.18 -4.42
C ASP A 144 5.87 14.69 -4.03
N ALA A 145 6.96 13.92 -4.06
CA ALA A 145 6.95 12.54 -3.59
C ALA A 145 6.68 12.44 -2.08
N GLU A 146 7.30 13.30 -1.27
CA GLU A 146 7.05 13.36 0.19
C GLU A 146 5.60 13.79 0.51
N GLU A 147 5.06 14.77 -0.20
CA GLU A 147 3.68 15.23 -0.04
C GLU A 147 2.68 14.13 -0.41
N LYS A 148 2.91 13.42 -1.52
CA LYS A 148 2.09 12.26 -1.91
C LYS A 148 2.17 11.13 -0.90
N ASN A 149 3.34 10.87 -0.32
CA ASN A 149 3.48 9.86 0.73
C ASN A 149 2.67 10.23 1.99
N LYS A 150 2.75 11.48 2.45
CA LYS A 150 1.93 11.98 3.57
C LYS A 150 0.44 11.89 3.27
N MET A 151 0.02 12.23 2.05
CA MET A 151 -1.37 12.12 1.61
C MET A 151 -1.84 10.66 1.57
N ASN A 152 -0.97 9.74 1.19
CA ASN A 152 -1.30 8.32 1.18
C ASN A 152 -1.47 7.76 2.60
N GLU A 153 -0.63 8.19 3.55
CA GLU A 153 -0.75 7.85 4.97
C GLU A 153 -2.07 8.35 5.57
N THR A 154 -2.48 9.60 5.27
CA THR A 154 -3.76 10.12 5.75
C THR A 154 -4.95 9.40 5.12
N LEU A 155 -4.89 9.10 3.83
CA LEU A 155 -5.92 8.30 3.14
C LEU A 155 -6.04 6.91 3.75
N GLN A 156 -4.93 6.21 4.01
CA GLN A 156 -4.95 4.90 4.67
C GLN A 156 -5.61 4.97 6.04
N LYS A 157 -5.31 6.00 6.84
CA LYS A 157 -5.93 6.19 8.14
C LYS A 157 -7.45 6.40 8.03
N CYS A 158 -7.91 7.26 7.12
CA CYS A 158 -9.34 7.48 6.90
C CYS A 158 -10.07 6.22 6.42
N ILE A 159 -9.44 5.39 5.58
CA ILE A 159 -9.99 4.11 5.15
C ILE A 159 -10.16 3.18 6.36
N MET A 160 -9.14 3.07 7.21
CA MET A 160 -9.22 2.23 8.42
C MET A 160 -10.33 2.67 9.37
N ASP A 161 -10.47 3.98 9.60
CA ASP A 161 -11.51 4.53 10.47
C ASP A 161 -12.91 4.23 9.89
N ALA A 162 -13.13 4.45 8.60
CA ALA A 162 -14.39 4.16 7.92
C ALA A 162 -14.73 2.66 7.91
N GLU A 163 -13.74 1.79 7.66
CA GLU A 163 -13.91 0.34 7.75
C GLU A 163 -14.24 -0.12 9.17
N GLY A 164 -13.65 0.51 10.18
CA GLY A 164 -13.95 0.30 11.59
C GLY A 164 -15.41 0.62 11.91
N ASP A 165 -15.87 1.81 11.54
CA ASP A 165 -17.25 2.25 11.76
C ASP A 165 -18.26 1.32 11.08
N HIS A 166 -18.05 1.02 9.79
CA HIS A 166 -18.90 0.07 9.05
C HIS A 166 -18.89 -1.34 9.64
N ARG A 167 -17.76 -1.78 10.20
CA ARG A 167 -17.68 -3.09 10.87
C ARG A 167 -18.55 -3.11 12.13
N THR A 168 -18.48 -2.07 12.97
CA THR A 168 -19.32 -2.00 14.18
C THR A 168 -20.81 -1.91 13.84
N GLU A 169 -21.18 -1.18 12.79
CA GLU A 169 -22.55 -1.06 12.32
C GLU A 169 -23.08 -2.40 11.77
N ARG A 170 -22.27 -3.12 10.98
CA ARG A 170 -22.60 -4.48 10.52
C ARG A 170 -22.81 -5.46 11.67
N GLU A 171 -21.98 -5.39 12.72
CA GLU A 171 -22.15 -6.24 13.90
C GLU A 171 -23.43 -5.93 14.67
N LYS A 172 -23.82 -4.65 14.78
CA LYS A 172 -25.10 -4.25 15.38
C LYS A 172 -26.29 -4.78 14.56
N LEU A 173 -26.31 -4.48 13.26
CA LEU A 173 -27.37 -4.95 12.35
C LEU A 173 -27.50 -6.48 12.34
N LYS A 174 -26.39 -7.21 12.48
CA LYS A 174 -26.40 -8.67 12.56
C LYS A 174 -27.09 -9.16 13.84
N LYS A 175 -26.81 -8.55 14.99
CA LYS A 175 -27.49 -8.87 16.26
C LYS A 175 -28.98 -8.57 16.18
N ASP A 176 -29.34 -7.43 15.61
CA ASP A 176 -30.75 -7.04 15.45
C ASP A 176 -31.49 -8.02 14.52
N LEU A 177 -30.85 -8.48 13.45
CA LEU A 177 -31.40 -9.53 12.59
C LEU A 177 -31.59 -10.85 13.34
N GLU A 178 -30.61 -11.28 14.13
CA GLU A 178 -30.72 -12.49 14.96
C GLU A 178 -31.91 -12.38 15.92
N GLU A 179 -32.09 -11.23 16.59
CA GLU A 179 -33.22 -10.97 17.48
C GLU A 179 -34.57 -11.02 16.74
N ILE A 180 -34.71 -10.30 15.62
CA ILE A 180 -35.95 -10.29 14.83
C ILE A 180 -36.27 -11.70 14.30
N THR A 181 -35.26 -12.48 13.90
CA THR A 181 -35.48 -13.86 13.45
C THR A 181 -35.95 -14.76 14.59
N GLY A 182 -35.44 -14.57 15.81
CA GLY A 182 -35.93 -15.25 17.01
C GLY A 182 -37.39 -14.92 17.29
N GLN A 183 -37.73 -13.63 17.35
CA GLN A 183 -39.10 -13.16 17.56
C GLN A 183 -40.07 -13.68 16.50
N LYS A 184 -39.64 -13.73 15.24
CA LYS A 184 -40.44 -14.30 14.14
C LYS A 184 -40.70 -15.79 14.35
N ALA A 185 -39.72 -16.55 14.81
CA ALA A 185 -39.88 -17.98 15.09
C ALA A 185 -40.88 -18.20 16.25
N ASP A 186 -40.78 -17.42 17.32
CA ASP A 186 -41.69 -17.49 18.46
C ASP A 186 -43.14 -17.17 18.04
N LEU A 187 -43.33 -16.11 17.24
CA LEU A 187 -44.65 -15.75 16.71
C LEU A 187 -45.20 -16.84 15.76
N GLN A 188 -44.35 -17.45 14.94
CA GLN A 188 -44.76 -18.56 14.08
C GLN A 188 -45.22 -19.77 14.90
N GLU A 189 -44.53 -20.08 16.01
CA GLU A 189 -44.92 -21.16 16.90
C GLU A 189 -46.23 -20.83 17.65
N ALA A 190 -46.40 -19.59 18.11
CA ALA A 190 -47.66 -19.13 18.69
C ALA A 190 -48.83 -19.25 17.69
N ILE A 191 -48.64 -18.82 16.44
CA ILE A 191 -49.64 -18.99 15.36
C ILE A 191 -49.95 -20.47 15.15
N ARG A 192 -48.94 -21.34 15.17
CA ARG A 192 -49.12 -22.78 15.03
C ARG A 192 -50.00 -23.35 16.14
N LYS A 193 -49.74 -22.97 17.38
CA LYS A 193 -50.52 -23.37 18.56
C LYS A 193 -51.97 -22.86 18.50
N TYR A 194 -52.17 -21.58 18.23
CA TYR A 194 -53.54 -21.05 18.10
C TYR A 194 -54.32 -21.73 16.97
N LYS A 195 -53.64 -22.14 15.89
CA LYS A 195 -54.27 -22.89 14.81
C LYS A 195 -54.70 -24.29 15.25
N THR A 196 -53.87 -25.01 16.01
CA THR A 196 -54.26 -26.33 16.56
C THR A 196 -55.42 -26.20 17.53
N ASP A 197 -55.39 -25.20 18.41
CA ASP A 197 -56.46 -24.95 19.38
C ASP A 197 -57.78 -24.62 18.68
N LEU A 198 -57.75 -23.82 17.60
CA LEU A 198 -58.93 -23.54 16.77
C LEU A 198 -59.49 -24.79 16.09
N ASP A 199 -58.63 -25.69 15.59
CA ASP A 199 -59.07 -26.93 14.96
C ASP A 199 -59.68 -27.90 15.99
N GLU A 200 -59.19 -27.91 17.22
CA GLU A 200 -59.78 -28.65 18.34
C GLU A 200 -61.16 -28.10 18.72
N LEU A 201 -61.28 -26.78 18.90
CA LEU A 201 -62.57 -26.12 19.18
C LEU A 201 -63.60 -26.34 18.06
N ARG A 202 -63.16 -26.40 16.80
CA ARG A 202 -64.04 -26.74 15.67
C ARG A 202 -64.55 -28.17 15.76
N LYS A 203 -63.70 -29.13 16.16
CA LYS A 203 -64.11 -30.53 16.37
C LYS A 203 -65.10 -30.67 17.52
N THR A 204 -64.84 -30.02 18.66
CA THR A 204 -65.75 -30.06 19.81
C THR A 204 -67.10 -29.43 19.45
N SER A 205 -67.10 -28.27 18.79
CA SER A 205 -68.33 -27.62 18.32
C SER A 205 -69.13 -28.50 17.34
N CYS A 206 -68.47 -29.25 16.46
CA CYS A 206 -69.14 -30.23 15.59
C CYS A 206 -69.81 -31.35 16.40
N ASN A 207 -69.08 -31.94 17.35
CA ASN A 207 -69.59 -32.99 18.22
C ASN A 207 -70.78 -32.51 19.07
N ASP A 208 -70.71 -31.28 19.59
CA ASP A 208 -71.78 -30.66 20.37
C ASP A 208 -73.01 -30.44 19.50
N ARG A 209 -72.83 -29.94 18.27
CA ARG A 209 -73.92 -29.77 17.29
C ARG A 209 -74.61 -31.10 16.98
N ASP A 210 -73.83 -32.15 16.73
CA ASP A 210 -74.37 -33.48 16.42
C ASP A 210 -75.10 -34.08 17.64
N THR A 211 -74.65 -33.79 18.85
CA THR A 211 -75.30 -34.21 20.10
C THR A 211 -76.62 -33.45 20.33
N ILE A 212 -76.64 -32.13 20.07
CA ILE A 212 -77.86 -31.32 20.11
C ILE A 212 -78.88 -31.85 19.10
N GLU A 213 -78.45 -32.21 17.90
CA GLU A 213 -79.35 -32.74 16.87
C GLU A 213 -79.96 -34.09 17.27
N ARG A 214 -79.15 -35.00 17.86
CA ARG A 214 -79.66 -36.25 18.45
C ARG A 214 -80.71 -35.99 19.54
N MET A 215 -80.42 -35.09 20.47
CA MET A 215 -81.38 -34.72 21.53
C MET A 215 -82.66 -34.11 20.95
N ARG A 216 -82.57 -33.28 19.91
CA ARG A 216 -83.74 -32.71 19.22
C ARG A 216 -84.60 -33.80 18.58
N GLN A 217 -83.98 -34.77 17.92
CA GLN A 217 -84.69 -35.93 17.36
C GLN A 217 -85.39 -36.75 18.45
N GLU A 218 -84.71 -37.04 19.56
CA GLU A 218 -85.29 -37.73 20.71
C GLU A 218 -86.48 -36.96 21.30
N ILE A 219 -86.35 -35.64 21.53
CA ILE A 219 -87.45 -34.79 21.98
C ILE A 219 -88.61 -34.84 20.98
N SER A 220 -88.33 -34.82 19.67
CA SER A 220 -89.37 -34.94 18.63
C SER A 220 -90.12 -36.28 18.72
N VAL A 221 -89.40 -37.39 18.93
CA VAL A 221 -90.00 -38.71 19.09
C VAL A 221 -90.82 -38.79 20.39
N LEU A 222 -90.28 -38.30 21.50
CA LEU A 222 -90.97 -38.29 22.80
C LEU A 222 -92.20 -37.38 22.78
N THR A 223 -92.15 -36.22 22.13
CA THR A 223 -93.30 -35.34 21.98
C THR A 223 -94.36 -35.93 21.05
N ALA A 224 -93.97 -36.63 19.97
CA ALA A 224 -94.90 -37.38 19.13
C ALA A 224 -95.57 -38.53 19.90
N LYS A 225 -94.80 -39.32 20.66
CA LYS A 225 -95.30 -40.37 21.54
C LYS A 225 -96.28 -39.81 22.58
N ARG A 226 -95.93 -38.71 23.26
CA ARG A 226 -96.80 -38.04 24.22
C ARG A 226 -98.11 -37.53 23.57
N ARG A 227 -98.08 -37.07 22.32
CA ARG A 227 -99.29 -36.69 21.57
C ARG A 227 -100.16 -37.91 21.25
N GLN A 228 -99.55 -39.05 20.91
CA GLN A 228 -100.27 -40.31 20.69
C GLN A 228 -100.91 -40.81 21.99
N ASP A 229 -100.14 -40.84 23.10
CA ASP A 229 -100.64 -41.22 24.42
C ASP A 229 -101.78 -40.28 24.90
N MET A 230 -101.71 -38.97 24.61
CA MET A 230 -102.81 -38.03 24.89
C MET A 230 -104.01 -38.17 23.92
N GLY A 231 -103.77 -38.55 22.67
CA GLY A 231 -104.82 -38.86 21.69
C GLY A 231 -105.59 -40.13 22.03
N ASP A 232 -104.90 -41.15 22.57
CA ASP A 232 -105.51 -42.38 23.07
C ASP A 232 -106.32 -42.13 24.36
N CYS A 233 -105.89 -41.18 25.21
CA CYS A 233 -106.70 -40.68 26.32
C CYS A 233 -107.93 -39.85 25.88
N SER A 234 -107.96 -39.31 24.66
CA SER A 234 -109.14 -38.61 24.14
C SER A 234 -110.33 -39.54 23.89
N TRP A 235 -110.11 -40.85 23.75
CA TRP A 235 -111.19 -41.85 23.75
C TRP A 235 -111.73 -42.20 25.15
N ILE A 236 -111.03 -41.80 26.21
CA ILE A 236 -111.48 -41.98 27.61
C ILE A 236 -112.18 -40.70 28.13
N PHE A 237 -111.90 -39.53 27.55
CA PHE A 237 -112.44 -38.25 28.03
C PHE A 237 -113.63 -37.66 27.25
N THR A 238 -114.21 -38.36 26.27
CA THR A 238 -115.49 -37.94 25.67
C THR A 238 -116.72 -38.23 26.55
N ASN A 239 -116.53 -38.70 27.79
CA ASN A 239 -117.63 -38.95 28.73
C ASN A 239 -117.44 -38.35 30.14
N ALA A 240 -116.69 -37.26 30.27
CA ALA A 240 -116.58 -36.54 31.54
C ALA A 240 -116.50 -35.03 31.36
N THR A 241 -117.54 -34.42 30.81
CA THR A 241 -117.96 -33.09 31.24
C THR A 241 -118.24 -33.16 32.74
N THR A 242 -117.33 -32.64 33.56
CA THR A 242 -117.55 -31.87 34.80
C THR A 242 -116.30 -31.98 35.68
N CYS A 243 -115.39 -31.01 35.63
CA CYS A 243 -114.91 -30.35 36.85
C CYS A 243 -114.14 -29.06 36.51
N MET A 244 -114.73 -27.96 36.94
CA MET A 244 -114.17 -26.62 36.96
C MET A 244 -113.10 -26.48 38.07
N ASN A 245 -112.12 -25.63 37.79
CA ASN A 245 -111.40 -24.73 38.72
C ASN A 245 -110.48 -25.30 39.82
N CYS A 246 -109.17 -25.02 39.68
CA CYS A 246 -108.31 -24.41 40.71
C CYS A 246 -107.00 -23.88 40.03
N VAL A 247 -106.83 -22.55 39.89
CA VAL A 247 -105.94 -21.68 40.69
C VAL A 247 -104.44 -21.90 40.34
N THR A 248 -103.90 -21.20 39.33
CA THR A 248 -103.16 -19.91 39.33
C THR A 248 -101.72 -19.93 39.86
N GLN A 249 -100.82 -19.33 39.04
CA GLN A 249 -99.55 -18.64 39.38
C GLN A 249 -98.38 -19.53 39.88
N ASP A 250 -97.15 -19.47 39.34
CA ASP A 250 -96.28 -18.29 39.33
C ASP A 250 -95.09 -18.33 38.34
N ASN A 251 -94.67 -17.11 37.98
CA ASN A 251 -93.32 -16.60 37.70
C ASN A 251 -92.59 -16.82 36.36
N PHE A 252 -92.75 -15.78 35.52
CA PHE A 252 -91.69 -15.12 34.75
C PHE A 252 -90.42 -14.83 35.57
N GLY A 253 -89.24 -14.94 34.93
CA GLY A 253 -87.97 -14.41 35.43
C GLY A 253 -86.88 -14.46 34.36
N TYR A 254 -86.72 -13.34 33.64
CA TYR A 254 -85.59 -13.05 32.75
C TYR A 254 -84.30 -12.76 33.54
N LEU A 255 -83.19 -12.70 32.80
CA LEU A 255 -81.86 -12.11 33.10
C LEU A 255 -80.82 -13.12 33.64
N LEU A 256 -79.54 -13.10 33.29
CA LEU A 256 -78.72 -12.07 32.64
C LEU A 256 -77.50 -12.72 31.94
N PHE A 257 -77.15 -12.11 30.82
CA PHE A 257 -75.80 -12.06 30.24
C PHE A 257 -74.76 -11.69 31.32
N ASP A 258 -73.57 -12.28 31.28
CA ASP A 258 -72.37 -11.53 31.65
C ASP A 258 -71.14 -11.97 30.85
N MET A 259 -70.34 -10.94 30.57
CA MET A 259 -69.08 -10.88 29.82
C MET A 259 -67.94 -11.66 30.47
#